data_AF-A0A5S5BRY4-F1
#
_entry.id   AF-A0A5S5BRY4-F1
#
_cell.length_a   1.000
_cell.length_b   1.000
_cell.length_c   1.000
_cell.angle_alpha   90.00
_cell.angle_beta   90.00
_cell.angle_gamma   90.00
#
_symmetry.space_group_name_H-M   'P 1'
#
loop_
_entity.id
_entity.type
_entity.pdbx_description
1 polymer ?
#
loop_
_entity_poly.entity_id
_entity_poly.type
_entity_poly.pdbx_seq_one_letter_code
_entity_poly.pdbx_strand_id
1 'polypeptide(L)' 'MSYLQEIIDIAPKLPTPVLDDINRRIGDWLAMGGSENDEYIAQQLRYARRFVSQ' A
#
# COMPACT_ATOMS: atom_id res chain seq x y z
N MET A 1 3.59 -12.20 7.38
CA MET A 1 2.75 -11.02 7.09
C MET A 1 3.13 -10.54 5.71
N SER A 2 2.16 -10.21 4.86
CA SER A 2 2.41 -9.67 3.53
C SER A 2 2.60 -8.16 3.57
N TYR A 3 3.22 -7.58 2.52
CA TYR A 3 3.34 -6.14 2.42
C TYR A 3 1.99 -5.44 2.36
N LEU A 4 1.00 -6.07 1.70
CA LEU A 4 -0.38 -5.58 1.66
C LEU A 4 -1.00 -5.50 3.06
N GLN A 5 -0.80 -6.54 3.89
CA GLN A 5 -1.33 -6.53 5.25
C GLN A 5 -0.76 -5.37 6.07
N GLU A 6 0.54 -5.08 5.95
CA GLU A 6 1.15 -3.95 6.64
C GLU A 6 0.59 -2.59 6.17
N ILE A 7 0.21 -2.48 4.90
CA ILE A 7 -0.45 -1.28 4.37
C ILE A 7 -1.84 -1.11 5.00
N ILE A 8 -2.61 -2.20 5.11
CA ILE A 8 -3.93 -2.20 5.74
C ILE A 8 -3.83 -1.75 7.21
N ASP A 9 -2.82 -2.24 7.93
CA ASP A 9 -2.62 -1.92 9.34
C ASP A 9 -2.31 -0.42 9.58
N ILE A 10 -1.66 0.25 8.62
CA ILE A 10 -1.36 1.69 8.70
C ILE A 10 -2.38 2.57 7.96
N ALA A 11 -3.28 2.00 7.17
CA ALA A 11 -4.25 2.74 6.35
C ALA A 11 -5.06 3.80 7.13
N PRO A 12 -5.52 3.56 8.39
CA PRO A 12 -6.24 4.57 9.17
C PRO A 12 -5.43 5.82 9.52
N LYS A 13 -4.09 5.77 9.36
CA LYS A 13 -3.17 6.87 9.66
C LYS A 13 -2.79 7.67 8.41
N LEU A 14 -3.18 7.22 7.22
CA LEU A 14 -2.79 7.85 5.96
C LEU A 14 -3.75 9.00 5.61
N PRO A 15 -3.24 10.12 5.05
CA PRO A 15 -4.10 11.12 4.43
C PRO A 15 -4.96 10.47 3.33
N THR A 16 -6.24 10.87 3.22
CA THR A 16 -7.17 10.31 2.23
C THR A 16 -6.61 10.29 0.80
N PRO A 17 -5.98 11.35 0.28
CA PRO A 17 -5.43 11.33 -1.08
C PRO A 17 -4.29 10.30 -1.26
N VAL A 18 -3.55 10.01 -0.19
CA VAL A 18 -2.46 9.01 -0.19
C VAL A 18 -3.04 7.60 -0.18
N LEU A 19 -4.06 7.36 0.66
CA LEU A 19 -4.74 6.07 0.73
C LEU A 19 -5.42 5.72 -0.60
N ASP A 20 -6.09 6.68 -1.22
CA ASP A 20 -6.78 6.47 -2.51
C ASP A 20 -5.81 6.09 -3.64
N ASP A 21 -4.65 6.76 -3.74
CA ASP A 21 -3.66 6.42 -4.77
C ASP A 21 -3.05 5.04 -4.55
N ILE A 22 -2.71 4.70 -3.30
CA ILE A 22 -2.17 3.39 -2.94
C ILE A 22 -3.21 2.30 -3.24
N ASN A 23 -4.47 2.50 -2.86
CA ASN A 23 -5.54 1.54 -3.09
C ASN A 23 -5.74 1.27 -4.59
N ARG A 24 -5.74 2.32 -5.42
CA ARG A 24 -5.84 2.18 -6.88
C ARG A 24 -4.66 1.39 -7.46
N ARG A 25 -3.43 1.74 -7.09
CA ARG A 25 -2.21 1.07 -7.57
C ARG A 25 -2.16 -0.41 -7.21
N ILE A 26 -2.53 -0.75 -5.97
CA ILE A 26 -2.58 -2.13 -5.50
C ILE A 26 -3.69 -2.89 -6.23
N GLY A 27 -4.88 -2.29 -6.35
CA GLY A 27 -6.00 -2.88 -7.09
C GLY A 27 -5.63 -3.21 -8.54
N ASP A 28 -5.02 -2.25 -9.24
CA ASP A 28 -4.53 -2.43 -10.61
C ASP A 28 -3.50 -3.58 -10.70
N TRP A 29 -2.56 -3.64 -9.75
CA TRP A 29 -1.52 -4.68 -9.72
C TRP A 29 -2.10 -6.09 -9.50
N LEU A 30 -3.00 -6.23 -8.52
CA LEU A 30 -3.64 -7.51 -8.23
C LEU A 30 -4.53 -7.97 -9.40
N ALA A 31 -5.21 -7.04 -10.07
CA ALA A 31 -6.01 -7.35 -11.26
C ALA A 31 -5.17 -7.89 -12.43
N MET A 32 -3.88 -7.53 -12.51
CA MET A 32 -2.93 -8.04 -13.50
C MET A 32 -2.31 -9.40 -13.10
N GLY A 33 -2.73 -10.00 -11.98
CA GLY A 33 -2.18 -11.25 -11.46
C GLY A 33 -0.96 -11.07 -10.55
N GLY A 34 -0.69 -9.84 -10.10
CA GLY A 34 0.33 -9.55 -9.11
C GLY A 34 0.00 -10.13 -7.73
N SER A 35 1.04 -10.31 -6.91
CA SER A 35 0.96 -10.86 -5.56
C SER A 35 1.09 -9.77 -4.49
N GLU A 36 0.44 -9.99 -3.35
CA GLU A 36 0.53 -9.16 -2.14
C GLU A 36 1.95 -9.07 -1.54
N ASN A 37 2.86 -9.96 -1.95
CA ASN A 37 4.25 -10.02 -1.50
C ASN A 37 5.24 -9.51 -2.55
N ASP A 38 4.76 -8.95 -3.66
CA ASP A 38 5.66 -8.45 -4.70
C ASP A 38 6.41 -7.19 -4.27
N GLU A 39 7.59 -7.00 -4.84
CA GLU A 39 8.41 -5.79 -4.63
C GLU A 39 7.65 -4.51 -4.96
N TYR A 40 6.67 -4.58 -5.87
CA TYR A 40 5.78 -3.46 -6.19
C TYR A 40 4.93 -3.04 -4.97
N ILE A 41 4.36 -4.00 -4.24
CA ILE A 41 3.60 -3.71 -3.01
C ILE A 41 4.53 -3.22 -1.91
N ALA A 42 5.74 -3.76 -1.81
CA ALA A 42 6.77 -3.25 -0.89
C ALA A 42 7.11 -1.77 -1.15
N GLN A 43 7.11 -1.35 -2.42
CA GLN A 43 7.29 0.07 -2.78
C GLN A 43 6.13 0.93 -2.28
N GLN A 44 4.88 0.47 -2.42
CA GLN A 44 3.71 1.18 -1.90
C GLN A 44 3.76 1.30 -0.37
N LEU A 45 4.17 0.24 0.33
CA LEU A 45 4.36 0.25 1.78
C LEU A 45 5.43 1.25 2.23
N ARG A 46 6.58 1.30 1.54
CA ARG A 46 7.64 2.29 1.83
C ARG A 46 7.16 3.72 1.63
N TYR A 47 6.35 3.96 0.62
CA TYR A 47 5.73 5.27 0.38
C TYR A 47 4.74 5.62 1.49
N ALA A 48 3.82 4.71 1.83
CA ALA A 48 2.82 4.89 2.88
C ALA A 48 3.44 5.24 4.25
N ARG A 49 4.53 4.56 4.63
CA ARG A 49 5.22 4.77 5.91
C ARG A 49 5.76 6.19 6.09
N ARG A 50 6.03 6.92 5.00
CA ARG A 50 6.49 8.32 5.08
C ARG A 50 5.46 9.27 5.70
N PHE A 51 4.19 8.90 5.69
CA PHE A 51 3.08 9.70 6.22
C PHE A 51 2.67 9.30 7.65
N VAL A 52 3.15 8.17 8.14
CA VAL A 52 2.83 7.66 9.49
C VAL A 52 3.82 8.17 10.54
N SER A 53 5.03 8.56 10.12
CA SER A 53 6.10 9.07 10.99
C SER A 53 6.12 10.60 11.11
N GLN A 54 4.98 11.27 10.85
CA GLN A 54 4.81 12.73 10.98
C GLN A 54 3.97 13.04 12.21
#